data_AF-A0A094J074-F1
#
_entry.id   AF-A0A094J074-F1
#
_cell.length_a   1.000
_cell.length_b   1.000
_cell.length_c   1.000
_cell.angle_alpha   90.00
_cell.angle_beta   90.00
_cell.angle_gamma   90.00
#
_symmetry.space_group_name_H-M   'P 1'
#
loop_
_entity.id
_entity.type
_entity.pdbx_description
1 polymer ?
#
loop_
_entity_poly.entity_id
_entity_poly.type
_entity_poly.pdbx_seq_one_letter_code
_entity_poly.pdbx_strand_id
1 'polypeptide(L)' 'MNKIIVLQISFCETCDYSMKLTDVATGKILLEGDYYHDHIGDKIAGFIKGLEFLNIQIIMLEQKEYRCEICQIEGN' A
#
# COMPACT_ATOMS: atom_id res chain seq x y z
N MET A 1 18.21 -18.06 6.93
CA MET A 1 17.68 -17.81 5.57
C MET A 1 17.37 -16.33 5.49
N ASN A 2 18.03 -15.58 4.60
CA ASN A 2 17.63 -14.19 4.34
C ASN A 2 16.37 -14.25 3.48
N LYS A 3 15.25 -13.75 4.01
CA LYS A 3 13.99 -13.69 3.27
C LYS A 3 13.97 -12.37 2.50
N ILE A 4 13.84 -12.46 1.18
CA ILE A 4 13.65 -11.31 0.31
C ILE A 4 12.15 -11.22 0.01
N ILE A 5 11.57 -10.04 0.17
CA ILE A 5 10.20 -9.76 -0.23
C ILE A 5 10.18 -8.58 -1.20
N VAL A 6 9.27 -8.64 -2.17
CA VAL A 6 9.05 -7.54 -3.12
C VAL A 6 7.68 -6.95 -2.82
N LEU A 7 7.67 -5.69 -2.42
CA LEU A 7 6.45 -4.98 -2.04
C LEU A 7 6.16 -3.88 -3.06
N GLN A 8 4.90 -3.72 -3.39
CA GLN A 8 4.42 -2.64 -4.24
C GLN A 8 3.52 -1.71 -3.44
N ILE A 9 3.83 -0.42 -3.47
CA ILE A 9 2.95 0.64 -2.97
C ILE A 9 2.19 1.21 -4.18
N SER A 10 0.88 1.39 -4.03
CA SER A 10 0.05 2.01 -5.07
C SER A 10 -0.88 3.05 -4.47
N PHE A 11 -1.02 4.16 -5.18
CA PHE A 11 -1.85 5.30 -4.78
C PHE A 11 -3.03 5.49 -5.72
N CYS A 12 -4.15 5.93 -5.17
CA CYS A 12 -5.31 6.34 -5.93
C CYS A 12 -5.83 7.70 -5.45
N GLU A 13 -5.75 8.71 -6.32
CA GLU A 13 -6.09 10.11 -6.01
C GLU A 13 -7.54 10.50 -6.31
N THR A 14 -8.37 9.59 -6.85
CA THR A 14 -9.61 10.00 -7.53
C THR A 14 -10.82 10.22 -6.61
N CYS A 15 -10.94 9.49 -5.49
CA CYS A 15 -12.12 9.56 -4.62
C CYS A 15 -11.73 9.63 -3.13
N ASP A 16 -11.03 8.61 -2.63
CA ASP A 16 -10.78 8.43 -1.19
C ASP A 16 -9.30 8.63 -0.81
N TYR A 17 -8.47 9.11 -1.75
CA TYR A 17 -7.01 9.18 -1.58
C TYR A 17 -6.46 7.90 -0.94
N SER A 18 -6.70 6.74 -1.56
CA SER A 18 -6.37 5.46 -0.93
C SER A 18 -4.94 5.03 -1.26
N MET A 19 -4.30 4.35 -0.31
CA MET A 19 -3.06 3.62 -0.57
C MET A 19 -3.22 2.14 -0.27
N LYS A 20 -2.47 1.32 -1.02
CA LYS A 20 -2.32 -0.10 -0.74
C LYS A 20 -0.87 -0.55 -0.79
N LEU A 21 -0.54 -1.52 0.05
CA LEU A 21 0.70 -2.28 0.06
C LEU A 21 0.41 -3.70 -0.39
N THR A 22 1.04 -4.14 -1.47
CA THR A 22 0.82 -5.47 -2.07
C THR A 22 2.10 -6.29 -2.05
N ASP A 23 2.02 -7.56 -1.68
CA ASP A 23 3.09 -8.54 -1.93
C ASP A 23 3.05 -8.95 -3.42
N VAL A 24 4.09 -8.59 -4.16
CA VAL A 24 4.16 -8.82 -5.61
C VAL A 24 4.23 -10.31 -5.93
N ALA A 25 4.85 -11.12 -5.08
CA ALA A 25 5.02 -12.55 -5.34
C ALA A 25 3.69 -13.30 -5.26
N THR A 26 2.77 -12.85 -4.41
CA THR A 26 1.49 -13.52 -4.16
C THR A 26 0.29 -12.76 -4.73
N GLY A 27 0.45 -11.48 -5.08
CA GLY A 27 -0.63 -10.58 -5.45
C GLY A 27 -1.52 -10.17 -4.27
N LYS A 28 -1.15 -10.54 -3.04
CA LYS A 28 -1.97 -10.30 -1.84
C LYS A 28 -1.82 -8.85 -1.36
N ILE A 29 -2.94 -8.19 -1.13
CA ILE A 29 -2.99 -6.91 -0.42
C ILE A 29 -2.70 -7.16 1.06
N LEU A 30 -1.65 -6.51 1.57
CA LEU A 30 -1.22 -6.61 2.96
C LEU A 30 -1.83 -5.51 3.82
N LEU A 31 -1.88 -4.29 3.28
CA LEU A 31 -2.47 -3.11 3.91
C LEU A 31 -3.19 -2.30 2.84
N GLU A 32 -4.35 -1.75 3.17
CA GLU A 32 -5.12 -0.85 2.33
C GLU A 32 -5.94 0.08 3.22
N GLY A 33 -6.11 1.33 2.80
CA GLY A 33 -6.89 2.31 3.56
C GLY A 33 -6.79 3.71 2.98
N ASP A 34 -7.48 4.63 3.65
CA ASP A 34 -7.50 6.05 3.32
C ASP A 34 -6.20 6.76 3.78
N TYR A 35 -5.64 7.62 2.94
CA TYR A 35 -4.43 8.38 3.25
C TYR A 35 -4.60 9.35 4.42
N TYR A 36 -5.74 10.03 4.49
CA TYR A 36 -6.04 11.08 5.45
C TYR A 36 -6.72 10.55 6.72
N HIS A 37 -7.76 9.74 6.58
CA HIS A 37 -8.55 9.25 7.71
C HIS A 37 -7.86 8.11 8.46
N ASP A 38 -7.31 7.15 7.72
CA ASP A 38 -6.66 5.98 8.33
C ASP A 38 -5.17 6.18 8.57
N HIS A 39 -4.60 7.29 8.09
CA HIS A 39 -3.17 7.53 8.05
C HIS A 39 -2.40 6.33 7.50
N ILE A 40 -2.91 5.73 6.40
CA ILE A 40 -2.40 4.44 5.91
C ILE A 40 -0.92 4.51 5.51
N GLY A 41 -0.43 5.68 5.08
CA GLY A 41 0.98 5.90 4.76
C GLY A 41 1.89 5.63 5.96
N ASP A 42 1.52 6.11 7.14
CA ASP A 42 2.29 5.91 8.38
C ASP A 42 2.27 4.43 8.82
N LYS A 43 1.13 3.76 8.66
CA LYS A 43 0.98 2.33 8.96
C LYS A 43 1.86 1.48 8.04
N ILE A 44 1.90 1.79 6.74
CA ILE A 44 2.79 1.13 5.77
C ILE A 44 4.25 1.36 6.16
N ALA A 45 4.64 2.60 6.50
CA ALA A 45 6.00 2.91 6.93
C ALA A 45 6.39 2.16 8.22
N GLY A 46 5.47 2.05 9.18
CA GLY A 46 5.67 1.26 10.40
C GLY A 46 5.84 -0.24 10.14
N PHE A 47 5.03 -0.79 9.24
CA PHE A 47 5.12 -2.20 8.82
C PHE A 47 6.48 -2.51 8.17
N ILE A 48 6.95 -1.67 7.25
CA ILE A 48 8.25 -1.81 6.58
C ILE A 48 9.39 -1.80 7.61
N LYS A 49 9.39 -0.84 8.54
CA LYS A 49 10.39 -0.79 9.63
C LYS A 49 10.39 -2.04 10.50
N GLY A 50 9.21 -2.62 10.76
CA GLY A 50 9.09 -3.88 11.49
C GLY A 50 9.73 -5.06 10.76
N LEU A 51 9.59 -5.12 9.43
CA LEU A 51 10.21 -6.15 8.61
C LEU A 51 11.73 -6.00 8.53
N GLU A 52 12.23 -4.77 8.39
CA GLU A 52 13.66 -4.46 8.44
C GLU A 52 14.28 -4.89 9.78
N PHE A 53 13.59 -4.62 10.89
CA PHE A 53 14.02 -5.07 12.23
C PHE A 53 14.14 -6.60 12.33
N LEU A 54 13.33 -7.34 11.58
CA LEU A 54 13.37 -8.80 11.51
C LEU A 54 14.44 -9.33 10.52
N ASN A 55 15.35 -8.48 10.02
CA ASN A 55 16.35 -8.80 9.01
C ASN A 55 15.74 -9.37 7.71
N ILE A 56 14.53 -8.92 7.35
CA ILE A 56 13.92 -9.22 6.06
C ILE A 56 14.38 -8.16 5.07
N GLN A 57 14.92 -8.61 3.93
CA GLN A 57 15.33 -7.70 2.87
C GLN A 57 14.10 -7.32 2.04
N ILE A 58 13.86 -6.02 1.88
CA ILE A 58 12.69 -5.47 1.19
C ILE A 58 13.15 -4.81 -0.10
N ILE A 59 12.50 -5.17 -1.21
CA ILE A 59 12.59 -4.45 -2.48
C ILE A 59 11.26 -3.73 -2.66
N MET A 60 11.27 -2.39 -2.63
CA MET A 60 10.08 -1.59 -2.85
C MET A 60 9.95 -1.16 -4.31
N LEU A 61 8.75 -1.30 -4.85
CA LEU A 61 8.34 -0.78 -6.14
C LEU A 61 7.26 0.29 -5.93
N GLU A 62 7.48 1.49 -6.42
CA GLU A 62 6.46 2.55 -6.43
C GLU A 62 5.66 2.48 -7.75
N GLN A 63 4.35 2.22 -7.66
CA GLN A 63 3.41 2.47 -8.76
C GLN A 63 2.58 3.70 -8.43
N LYS A 64 2.71 4.76 -9.24
CA LYS A 64 2.19 6.07 -8.88
C LYS A 64 0.68 6.21 -8.98
N GLU A 65 0.00 5.48 -9.85
CA GLU A 65 -1.44 5.69 -10.06
C GLU A 65 -2.10 4.40 -10.50
N TYR A 66 -3.14 3.97 -9.80
CA TYR A 66 -4.14 3.05 -10.33
C TYR A 66 -5.50 3.74 -10.37
N ARG A 67 -6.32 3.41 -11.37
CA ARG A 67 -7.71 3.88 -11.40
C ARG A 67 -8.49 3.13 -10.31
N CYS A 68 -8.96 3.85 -9.30
CA CYS A 68 -10.07 3.36 -8.49
C CYS A 68 -11.35 3.37 -9.33
N GLU A 69 -12.31 2.54 -8.95
CA GLU A 69 -13.65 2.61 -9.51
C GLU A 69 -14.19 4.04 -9.41
N ILE A 70 -14.89 4.47 -10.44
CA ILE A 70 -15.43 5.83 -10.60
C ILE A 70 -16.21 6.18 -9.34
N CYS A 71 -15.89 7.31 -8.70
CA CYS A 71 -16.63 7.79 -7.55
C CYS A 71 -18.11 7.85 -7.92
N GLN A 72 -18.93 6.99 -7.31
CA GLN A 72 -20.38 7.18 -7.39
C GLN A 72 -20.66 8.43 -6.57
N ILE A 73 -20.79 9.56 -7.26
CA ILE A 73 -21.37 10.76 -6.69
C ILE A 73 -22.81 10.37 -6.35
N GLU A 74 -23.07 9.98 -5.10
CA GLU A 74 -24.44 9.93 -4.57
C GLU A 74 -24.94 11.38 -4.52
N GLY A 75 -25.42 11.86 -5.66
CA GLY A 75 -26.26 13.05 -5.72
C GLY A 75 -27.66 12.66 -5.28
N ASN A 76 -28.06 13.09 -4.09
CA ASN A 76 -29.46 13.35 -3.76
C ASN A 76 -29.57 14.43 -2.68
#